data_AF-B3LYG6-F1
#
_entry.id   AF-B3LYG6-F1
#
_cell.length_a   1.000
_cell.length_b   1.000
_cell.length_c   1.000
_cell.angle_alpha   90.00
_cell.angle_beta   90.00
_cell.angle_gamma   90.00
#
_symmetry.space_group_name_H-M   'P 1'
#
loop_
_entity.id
_entity.type
_entity.pdbx_description
1 polymer ?
#
loop_
_entity_poly.entity_id
_entity_poly.type
_entity_poly.pdbx_seq_one_letter_code
_entity_poly.pdbx_strand_id
1 'polypeptide(L)'
;MEDPRNRELKKLINSYCYVQQSTKFHMQRIFAEEVRFEKSVAHEATNHKKLECLEKMKQFHDLFKESMRQQNKLTVTIQQFLDFNPELKDTKYYKEASIILELQKAEDLKNEALLSQQIEEANAASGACDAFETSDPYPKEPETVASIPEGEEPVASEVVEN
;
A
#
# COMPACT_ATOMS: atom_id res chain seq x y z
N MET A 1 -43.69 17.36 3.56
CA MET A 1 -42.83 16.24 3.11
C MET A 1 -41.39 16.70 3.21
N GLU A 2 -40.48 15.85 3.66
CA GLU A 2 -39.04 16.15 3.68
C GLU A 2 -38.48 16.20 2.25
N ASP A 3 -37.53 17.10 1.98
CA ASP A 3 -36.91 17.24 0.66
C ASP A 3 -36.20 15.93 0.27
N PRO A 4 -36.55 15.30 -0.88
CA PRO A 4 -35.94 14.04 -1.29
C PRO A 4 -34.42 14.14 -1.47
N ARG A 5 -33.89 15.32 -1.79
CA ARG A 5 -32.45 15.57 -1.94
C ARG A 5 -31.73 15.50 -0.60
N ASN A 6 -32.32 16.04 0.46
CA ASN A 6 -31.77 15.93 1.82
C ASN A 6 -31.71 14.47 2.28
N ARG A 7 -32.73 13.68 1.94
CA ARG A 7 -32.74 12.25 2.22
C ARG A 7 -31.61 11.52 1.48
N GLU A 8 -31.35 11.88 0.23
CA GLU A 8 -30.27 11.28 -0.55
C GLU A 8 -28.89 11.66 -0.02
N LEU A 9 -28.68 12.94 0.28
CA LEU A 9 -27.45 13.43 0.89
C LEU A 9 -27.16 12.73 2.23
N LYS A 10 -28.19 12.52 3.05
CA LYS A 10 -28.06 11.74 4.29
C LYS A 10 -27.58 10.30 4.05
N LYS A 11 -28.06 9.62 3.00
CA LYS A 11 -27.58 8.27 2.68
C LYS A 11 -26.11 8.27 2.27
N LEU A 12 -25.69 9.28 1.50
CA LEU A 12 -24.28 9.42 1.10
C LEU A 12 -23.39 9.63 2.32
N ILE A 13 -23.79 10.51 3.24
CA ILE A 13 -23.09 10.75 4.52
C ILE A 13 -23.01 9.44 5.33
N ASN A 14 -24.13 8.76 5.54
CA ASN A 14 -24.15 7.50 6.30
C ASN A 14 -23.23 6.44 5.67
N SER A 15 -23.23 6.34 4.34
CA SER A 15 -22.36 5.41 3.61
C SER A 15 -20.89 5.77 3.79
N TYR A 16 -20.56 7.06 3.73
CA TYR A 16 -19.20 7.55 4.00
C TYR A 16 -18.75 7.19 5.42
N CYS A 17 -19.58 7.48 6.43
CA CYS A 17 -19.26 7.16 7.82
C CYS A 17 -19.04 5.66 8.05
N TYR A 18 -19.86 4.81 7.42
CA TYR A 18 -19.69 3.36 7.49
C TYR A 18 -18.35 2.90 6.88
N VAL A 19 -18.01 3.40 5.69
CA VAL A 19 -16.75 3.07 5.04
C VAL A 19 -15.57 3.59 5.87
N GLN A 20 -15.65 4.80 6.42
CA GLN A 20 -14.61 5.38 7.27
C GLN A 20 -14.38 4.53 8.54
N GLN A 21 -15.44 4.03 9.18
CA GLN A 21 -15.31 3.11 10.31
C GLN A 21 -14.66 1.79 9.91
N SER A 22 -15.02 1.27 8.74
CA SER A 22 -14.41 0.05 8.18
C SER A 22 -12.91 0.24 7.89
N THR A 23 -12.53 1.38 7.31
CA THR A 23 -11.12 1.76 7.08
C THR A 23 -10.33 1.76 8.39
N LYS A 24 -10.87 2.40 9.44
CA LYS A 24 -10.24 2.43 10.77
C LYS A 24 -10.08 1.02 11.36
N PHE A 25 -11.11 0.19 11.23
CA PHE A 25 -11.05 -1.20 11.69
C PHE A 25 -9.98 -2.01 10.95
N HIS A 26 -9.90 -1.92 9.62
CA HIS A 26 -8.88 -2.61 8.84
C HIS A 26 -7.47 -2.16 9.23
N MET A 27 -7.25 -0.86 9.44
CA MET A 27 -5.97 -0.32 9.90
C MET A 27 -5.57 -0.86 11.28
N GLN A 28 -6.51 -0.91 12.23
CA GLN A 28 -6.27 -1.51 13.55
C GLN A 28 -5.94 -2.99 13.47
N ARG A 29 -6.58 -3.73 12.55
CA ARG A 29 -6.26 -5.14 12.30
C ARG A 29 -4.87 -5.33 11.73
N ILE A 30 -4.47 -4.53 10.74
CA ILE A 30 -3.10 -4.54 10.20
C ILE A 30 -2.09 -4.36 11.33
N PHE A 31 -2.26 -3.33 12.17
CA PHE A 31 -1.35 -3.08 13.29
C PHE A 31 -1.29 -4.25 14.29
N ALA A 32 -2.43 -4.84 14.63
CA ALA A 32 -2.47 -5.99 15.52
C ALA A 32 -1.78 -7.23 14.94
N GLU A 33 -1.92 -7.45 13.63
CA GLU A 33 -1.25 -8.53 12.89
C GLU A 33 0.26 -8.30 12.79
N GLU A 34 0.70 -7.06 12.58
CA GLU A 34 2.10 -6.66 12.55
C GLU A 34 2.78 -6.94 13.91
N VAL A 35 2.18 -6.48 15.01
CA VAL A 35 2.67 -6.77 16.37
C VAL A 35 2.70 -8.29 16.63
N ARG A 36 1.73 -9.05 16.12
CA ARG A 36 1.73 -10.51 16.27
C ARG A 36 2.84 -11.16 15.45
N PHE A 37 3.10 -10.66 14.25
CA PHE A 37 4.17 -11.13 13.38
C PHE A 37 5.53 -10.88 14.04
N GLU A 38 5.79 -9.68 14.55
CA GLU A 38 7.02 -9.34 15.28
C GLU A 38 7.28 -10.30 16.45
N LYS A 39 6.25 -10.57 17.27
CA LYS A 39 6.36 -11.56 18.37
C LYS A 39 6.66 -12.97 17.86
N SER A 40 6.05 -13.37 16.74
CA SER A 40 6.30 -14.69 16.15
C SER A 40 7.73 -14.83 15.62
N VAL A 41 8.32 -13.73 15.14
CA VAL A 41 9.73 -13.68 14.73
C VAL A 41 10.63 -13.74 15.96
N ALA A 42 10.37 -12.91 16.97
CA ALA A 42 11.16 -12.84 18.20
C ALA A 42 11.13 -14.14 19.03
N HIS A 43 10.10 -14.97 18.89
CA HIS A 43 9.97 -16.26 19.59
C HIS A 43 10.28 -17.47 18.70
N GLU A 44 10.93 -17.24 17.55
CA GLU A 44 11.33 -18.30 16.60
C GLU A 44 10.18 -19.25 16.24
N ALA A 45 8.96 -18.70 16.11
CA ALA A 45 7.81 -19.49 15.72
C ALA A 45 8.04 -20.18 14.37
N THR A 46 7.33 -21.30 14.17
CA THR A 46 7.42 -22.05 12.91
C THR A 46 7.07 -21.19 11.71
N ASN A 47 7.72 -21.46 10.57
CA ASN A 47 7.50 -20.71 9.33
C ASN A 47 6.02 -20.69 8.91
N HIS A 48 5.29 -21.78 9.16
CA HIS A 48 3.84 -21.83 8.90
C HIS A 48 3.06 -20.73 9.65
N LYS A 49 3.35 -20.51 10.93
CA LYS A 49 2.67 -19.47 11.73
C LYS A 49 3.03 -18.06 11.27
N LYS A 50 4.28 -17.85 10.85
CA LYS A 50 4.75 -16.57 10.28
C LYS A 50 4.03 -16.27 8.97
N LEU A 51 3.94 -17.26 8.07
CA LEU A 51 3.24 -17.14 6.80
C LEU A 51 1.74 -16.85 6.99
N GLU A 52 1.09 -17.53 7.93
CA GLU A 52 -0.33 -17.28 8.24
C GLU A 52 -0.56 -15.83 8.71
N CYS A 53 0.34 -15.25 9.50
CA CYS A 53 0.26 -13.85 9.90
C CYS A 53 0.45 -12.90 8.71
N LEU A 54 1.44 -13.17 7.85
CA LEU A 54 1.66 -12.36 6.65
C LEU A 54 0.47 -12.41 5.69
N GLU A 55 -0.15 -13.58 5.52
CA GLU A 55 -1.33 -13.74 4.69
C GLU A 55 -2.52 -12.93 5.22
N LYS A 56 -2.79 -13.02 6.53
CA LYS A 56 -3.83 -12.21 7.18
C LYS A 56 -3.57 -10.72 7.06
N MET A 57 -2.32 -10.29 7.28
CA MET A 57 -1.93 -8.89 7.14
C MET A 57 -2.15 -8.39 5.71
N LYS A 58 -1.78 -9.19 4.70
CA LYS A 58 -2.05 -8.89 3.29
C LYS A 58 -3.56 -8.75 3.01
N GLN A 59 -4.38 -9.67 3.52
CA GLN A 59 -5.84 -9.59 3.36
C GLN A 59 -6.41 -8.29 3.94
N PHE A 60 -5.98 -7.89 5.13
CA PHE A 60 -6.43 -6.62 5.71
C PHE A 60 -5.91 -5.40 4.96
N HIS A 61 -4.70 -5.45 4.39
CA HIS A 61 -4.21 -4.40 3.51
C HIS A 61 -5.06 -4.26 2.23
N ASP A 62 -5.44 -5.37 1.62
CA ASP A 62 -6.29 -5.36 0.42
C ASP A 62 -7.67 -4.78 0.74
N LEU A 63 -8.27 -5.18 1.87
CA LEU A 63 -9.52 -4.61 2.36
C LEU A 63 -9.41 -3.12 2.70
N PHE A 64 -8.30 -2.69 3.31
CA PHE A 64 -8.03 -1.30 3.61
C PHE A 64 -7.96 -0.45 2.33
N LYS A 65 -7.22 -0.92 1.32
CA LYS A 65 -7.10 -0.25 0.01
C LYS A 65 -8.47 -0.10 -0.66
N GLU A 66 -9.29 -1.15 -0.64
CA GLU A 66 -10.63 -1.09 -1.20
C GLU A 66 -11.53 -0.11 -0.45
N SER A 67 -11.52 -0.13 0.89
CA SER A 67 -12.28 0.86 1.69
C SER A 67 -11.85 2.29 1.38
N MET A 68 -10.54 2.55 1.22
CA MET A 68 -10.03 3.88 0.82
C MET A 68 -10.54 4.29 -0.57
N ARG A 69 -10.56 3.38 -1.55
CA ARG A 69 -11.12 3.67 -2.89
C ARG A 69 -12.60 4.02 -2.81
N GLN A 70 -13.37 3.27 -2.00
CA GLN A 70 -14.80 3.54 -1.80
C GLN A 70 -15.03 4.88 -1.11
N GLN A 71 -14.23 5.20 -0.09
CA GLN A 71 -14.27 6.48 0.60
C GLN A 71 -14.02 7.64 -0.37
N ASN A 72 -12.98 7.56 -1.19
CA ASN A 72 -12.66 8.57 -2.20
C ASN A 72 -13.79 8.74 -3.22
N LYS A 73 -14.39 7.65 -3.68
CA LYS A 73 -15.55 7.70 -4.59
C LYS A 73 -16.73 8.42 -3.94
N LEU A 74 -17.01 8.14 -2.67
CA LEU A 74 -18.08 8.80 -1.92
C LEU A 74 -17.78 10.28 -1.71
N THR A 75 -16.55 10.67 -1.37
CA THR A 75 -16.12 12.06 -1.26
C THR A 75 -16.39 12.83 -2.56
N VAL A 76 -15.97 12.30 -3.70
CA VAL A 76 -16.23 12.92 -5.01
C VAL A 76 -17.72 13.02 -5.29
N THR A 77 -18.49 11.96 -5.01
CA THR A 77 -19.94 11.94 -5.22
C THR A 77 -20.65 12.97 -4.35
N ILE A 78 -20.25 13.09 -3.08
CA ILE A 78 -20.79 14.09 -2.15
C ILE A 78 -20.45 15.49 -2.64
N GLN A 79 -19.20 15.77 -3.01
CA GLN A 79 -18.80 17.07 -3.54
C GLN A 79 -19.64 17.45 -4.78
N GLN A 80 -19.76 16.55 -5.75
CA GLN A 80 -20.60 16.77 -6.94
C GLN A 80 -22.06 17.03 -6.55
N PHE A 81 -22.60 16.28 -5.58
CA PHE A 81 -23.96 16.51 -5.09
C PHE A 81 -24.14 17.91 -4.50
N LEU A 82 -23.18 18.40 -3.71
CA LEU A 82 -23.23 19.76 -3.16
C LEU A 82 -23.12 20.82 -4.25
N ASP A 83 -22.26 20.60 -5.25
CA ASP A 83 -22.05 21.53 -6.37
C ASP A 83 -23.32 21.71 -7.21
N PHE A 84 -24.09 20.62 -7.41
CA PHE A 84 -25.36 20.67 -8.15
C PHE A 84 -26.55 21.18 -7.34
N ASN A 85 -26.46 21.23 -6.00
CA ASN A 85 -27.57 21.60 -5.13
C ASN A 85 -27.19 22.72 -4.13
N PRO A 86 -26.75 23.90 -4.61
CA PRO A 86 -26.31 25.00 -3.76
C PRO A 86 -27.43 25.59 -2.88
N GLU A 87 -28.68 25.39 -3.24
CA GLU A 87 -29.86 25.80 -2.46
C GLU A 87 -30.00 25.04 -1.12
N LEU A 88 -29.31 23.91 -0.96
CA LEU A 88 -29.34 23.13 0.28
C LEU A 88 -28.33 23.62 1.32
N LYS A 89 -27.56 24.70 1.06
CA LYS A 89 -26.47 25.21 1.94
C LYS A 89 -26.86 25.40 3.40
N ASP A 90 -28.08 25.84 3.65
CA ASP A 90 -28.56 26.12 5.01
C ASP A 90 -29.05 24.86 5.75
N THR A 91 -29.20 23.74 5.04
CA THR A 91 -29.66 22.48 5.62
C THR A 91 -28.57 21.83 6.50
N LYS A 92 -29.03 21.06 7.48
CA LYS A 92 -28.14 20.33 8.39
C LYS A 92 -27.18 19.39 7.64
N TYR A 93 -27.71 18.59 6.72
CA TYR A 93 -26.91 17.56 6.03
C TYR A 93 -25.90 18.17 5.05
N TYR A 94 -26.20 19.33 4.45
CA TYR A 94 -25.21 20.05 3.63
C TYR A 94 -24.00 20.49 4.47
N LYS A 95 -24.25 21.06 5.65
CA LYS A 95 -23.18 21.49 6.58
C LYS A 95 -22.35 20.29 7.05
N GLU A 96 -23.00 19.18 7.39
CA GLU A 96 -22.33 17.94 7.79
C GLU A 96 -21.46 17.36 6.67
N ALA A 97 -21.98 17.30 5.44
CA ALA A 97 -21.22 16.89 4.27
C ALA A 97 -20.02 17.83 4.00
N SER A 98 -20.20 19.13 4.16
CA SER A 98 -19.12 20.11 3.97
C SER A 98 -17.98 19.89 4.97
N ILE A 99 -18.31 19.63 6.24
CA ILE A 99 -17.32 19.30 7.28
C ILE A 99 -16.55 18.02 6.91
N ILE A 100 -17.26 16.99 6.42
CA ILE A 100 -16.61 15.74 5.98
C ILE A 100 -15.58 16.02 4.87
N LEU A 101 -15.93 16.84 3.88
CA LEU A 101 -15.03 17.19 2.78
C LEU A 101 -13.82 18.02 3.24
N GLU A 102 -14.02 18.94 4.19
CA GLU A 102 -12.92 19.70 4.79
C GLU A 102 -11.96 18.81 5.58
N LEU A 103 -12.49 17.90 6.39
CA LEU A 103 -11.68 16.95 7.15
C LEU A 103 -10.86 16.04 6.23
N GLN A 104 -11.47 15.54 5.15
CA GLN A 104 -10.76 14.71 4.17
C GLN A 104 -9.61 15.48 3.50
N LYS A 105 -9.85 16.73 3.08
CA LYS A 105 -8.81 17.57 2.48
C LYS A 105 -7.65 17.80 3.46
N ALA A 106 -7.95 18.11 4.72
CA ALA A 106 -6.92 18.31 5.72
C ALA A 106 -6.07 17.04 5.95
N GLU A 107 -6.70 15.86 5.92
CA GLU A 107 -6.00 14.57 6.02
C GLU A 107 -5.12 14.30 4.80
N ASP A 108 -5.61 14.57 3.59
CA ASP A 108 -4.83 14.41 2.35
C ASP A 108 -3.59 15.34 2.33
N LEU A 109 -3.75 16.61 2.73
CA LEU A 109 -2.62 17.55 2.86
C LEU A 109 -1.57 17.06 3.87
N LYS A 110 -2.03 16.50 5.01
CA LYS A 110 -1.13 15.95 6.03
C LYS A 110 -0.35 14.75 5.50
N ASN A 111 -1.02 13.87 4.76
CA ASN A 111 -0.39 12.69 4.17
C ASN A 111 0.63 13.07 3.07
N GLU A 112 0.33 14.08 2.26
CA GLU A 112 1.25 14.62 1.25
C GLU A 112 2.50 15.24 1.87
N ALA A 113 2.33 16.01 2.94
CA ALA A 113 3.45 16.60 3.69
C ALA A 113 4.35 15.52 4.30
N LEU A 114 3.76 14.48 4.91
CA LEU A 114 4.51 13.36 5.48
C LEU A 114 5.30 12.60 4.41
N LEU A 115 4.70 12.36 3.24
CA LEU A 115 5.38 11.68 2.13
C LEU A 115 6.57 12.50 1.62
N SER A 116 6.39 13.81 1.46
CA SER A 116 7.47 14.72 1.05
C SER A 116 8.64 14.68 2.03
N GLN A 117 8.35 14.72 3.34
CA GLN A 117 9.38 14.63 4.38
C GLN A 117 10.16 13.31 4.31
N GLN A 118 9.48 12.18 4.14
CA GLN A 118 10.14 10.86 4.03
C GLN A 118 11.04 10.75 2.80
N ILE A 119 10.64 11.36 1.68
CA ILE A 119 11.46 11.41 0.45
C ILE A 119 12.72 12.25 0.66
N GLU A 120 12.59 13.41 1.32
CA GLU A 120 13.74 14.26 1.65
C GLU A 120 14.72 13.56 2.61
N GLU A 121 14.22 12.87 3.63
CA GLU A 121 15.03 12.10 4.58
C GLU A 121 15.74 10.92 3.91
N ALA A 122 15.06 10.18 3.03
CA ALA A 122 15.65 9.08 2.26
C ALA A 122 16.76 9.56 1.31
N ASN A 123 16.55 10.71 0.65
CA ASN A 123 17.54 11.31 -0.25
C ASN A 123 18.75 11.86 0.52
N ALA A 124 18.55 12.44 1.71
CA ALA A 124 19.64 12.90 2.57
C ALA A 124 20.48 11.73 3.13
N ALA A 125 19.86 10.61 3.48
CA ALA A 125 20.56 9.40 3.95
C ALA A 125 21.40 8.71 2.87
N SER A 126 21.04 8.87 1.59
CA SER A 126 21.77 8.27 0.45
C SER A 126 22.95 9.11 -0.05
N GLY A 127 23.13 10.35 0.41
CA GLY A 127 24.16 11.29 -0.09
C GLY A 127 25.53 11.23 0.60
N ALA A 128 25.78 10.29 1.52
CA ALA A 128 26.98 10.26 2.37
C ALA A 128 28.07 9.26 1.93
N CYS A 129 28.05 8.80 0.68
CA CYS A 129 28.93 7.72 0.20
C CYS A 129 29.60 8.06 -1.14
N ASP A 130 30.34 9.17 -1.27
CA ASP A 130 31.32 9.32 -2.37
C ASP A 130 32.44 10.28 -1.96
N ALA A 131 33.27 9.80 -1.05
CA ALA A 131 34.60 10.35 -0.81
C ALA A 131 35.52 9.20 -0.34
N PHE A 132 35.99 8.37 -1.28
CA PHE A 132 37.21 7.60 -1.05
C PHE A 132 38.09 7.62 -2.30
N GLU A 133 38.86 8.71 -2.36
CA GLU A 133 40.10 8.84 -3.10
C GLU A 133 41.16 7.95 -2.43
N THR A 134 41.61 6.87 -3.08
CA THR A 134 42.97 6.30 -2.89
C THR A 134 43.43 5.53 -4.14
N SER A 135 44.32 6.18 -4.87
CA SER A 135 45.54 5.69 -5.57
C SER A 135 45.92 4.19 -5.54
N ASP A 136 46.16 3.64 -6.75
CA ASP A 136 47.27 2.76 -7.26
C ASP A 136 47.80 1.55 -6.42
N PRO A 137 48.64 0.60 -6.94
CA PRO A 137 48.96 0.14 -8.31
C PRO A 137 48.97 -1.42 -8.47
N TYR A 138 49.20 -1.92 -9.69
CA TYR A 138 49.44 -3.33 -10.14
C TYR A 138 50.39 -4.18 -9.23
N PRO A 139 50.41 -5.56 -9.24
CA PRO A 139 50.84 -6.32 -10.43
C PRO A 139 50.26 -7.73 -10.72
N LYS A 140 50.48 -8.07 -11.99
CA LYS A 140 50.41 -9.32 -12.79
C LYS A 140 50.69 -10.70 -12.16
N GLU A 141 50.08 -11.69 -12.84
CA GLU A 141 50.47 -13.09 -13.15
C GLU A 141 50.06 -14.22 -12.19
N PRO A 142 49.99 -15.51 -12.63
CA PRO A 142 50.08 -16.08 -14.00
C PRO A 142 48.98 -17.11 -14.36
N GLU A 143 49.01 -17.53 -15.63
CA GLU A 143 48.33 -18.68 -16.25
C GLU A 143 48.49 -19.99 -15.44
N THR A 144 47.49 -20.89 -15.50
CA THR A 144 47.66 -22.24 -16.09
C THR A 144 46.49 -23.21 -15.83
N VAL A 145 46.25 -24.03 -16.87
CA VAL A 145 45.62 -25.37 -16.96
C VAL A 145 44.12 -25.52 -16.65
N ALA A 146 43.34 -25.80 -17.70
CA ALA A 146 42.77 -27.14 -17.92
C ALA A 146 42.01 -27.20 -19.25
N SER A 147 42.65 -27.81 -20.25
CA SER A 147 42.02 -28.33 -21.45
C SER A 147 41.08 -29.47 -21.07
N ILE A 148 39.80 -29.34 -21.40
CA ILE A 148 38.81 -30.43 -21.37
C ILE A 148 38.50 -30.75 -22.85
N PRO A 149 38.62 -32.02 -23.29
CA PRO A 149 38.41 -32.39 -24.68
C PRO A 149 36.92 -32.40 -25.06
N GLU A 150 36.72 -32.12 -26.34
CA GLU A 150 35.46 -31.99 -27.06
C GLU A 150 34.54 -33.21 -26.91
N GLY A 151 33.26 -32.92 -26.67
CA GLY A 151 32.18 -33.88 -26.82
C GLY A 151 31.75 -33.96 -28.29
N GLU A 152 31.85 -35.15 -28.85
CA GLU A 152 31.08 -35.56 -30.03
C GLU A 152 29.79 -36.26 -29.54
N GLU A 153 28.64 -35.61 -29.76
CA GLU A 153 27.37 -36.28 -30.03
C GLU A 153 27.37 -36.80 -31.49
N PRO A 154 26.31 -37.47 -32.03
CA PRO A 154 25.10 -38.07 -31.46
C PRO A 154 24.92 -39.53 -31.96
N VAL A 155 23.80 -40.20 -31.65
CA VAL A 155 22.86 -40.75 -32.66
C VAL A 155 21.70 -41.48 -31.94
N ALA A 156 20.51 -41.17 -32.45
CA ALA A 156 19.19 -41.58 -32.03
C ALA A 156 18.82 -43.04 -32.42
N SER A 157 17.56 -43.37 -32.08
CA SER A 157 16.72 -44.50 -32.54
C SER A 157 16.68 -45.67 -31.57
N GLU A 158 15.59 -46.38 -31.34
CA GLU A 158 14.17 -46.28 -31.69
C GLU A 158 13.50 -47.35 -30.81
N VAL A 159 12.26 -47.12 -30.40
CA VAL A 159 11.11 -48.06 -30.44
C VAL A 159 11.35 -49.53 -29.99
N VAL A 160 10.55 -50.00 -29.03
CA VAL A 160 9.53 -51.05 -29.22
C VAL A 160 8.89 -51.42 -27.87
N GLU A 161 7.56 -51.43 -27.88
CA GLU A 161 6.62 -51.90 -26.86
C GLU A 161 6.75 -53.40 -26.54
N ASN A 162 6.53 -53.75 -25.27
CA ASN A 162 5.44 -54.66 -24.82
C ASN A 162 5.43 -54.77 -23.30
#